data_AF-A0A7J4ISI7-F1
#
_entry.id   AF-A0A7J4ISI7-F1
#
_cell.length_a   1.000
_cell.length_b   1.000
_cell.length_c   1.000
_cell.angle_alpha   90.00
_cell.angle_beta   90.00
_cell.angle_gamma   90.00
#
_symmetry.space_group_name_H-M   'P 1'
#
loop_
_entity.id
_entity.type
_entity.pdbx_description
1 polymer ?
#
loop_
_entity_poly.entity_id
_entity_poly.type
_entity_poly.pdbx_seq_one_letter_code
_entity_poly.pdbx_strand_id
1 'polypeptide(L)'
;RLLLAAIFIILIAKEKVMLSAFFFIVAGLLGFIEGIIQKRTPAISRRRKMLDFTADKVLVNAAAITLALKDVVPYWFPAILLARDVMTVAGAAIILKRNQDAELKPTMMGKMALFFQFVALIPAILGYADDILLVLSAAITIISGVEAFLRSEFRPVRRKREAAQFSMVRMIRLPDLFTMGNVACGILSIMFAINDQYGYAAGLMLGAAAFDFFDGKVARWVGQQREFGRELDSLADTISFGVAPAIFAFSLIQTKLAIIAFTIFVFCGILRLARYNITSDRTEGFIGMPITLNGILIPVVYFAGLDAKWYPYLYLILGFLMVSSMKVRKFGA
;
A
#
# COMPACT_ATOMS: atom_id res chain seq x y z
N ARG A 1 -12.19 -13.97 14.03
CA ARG A 1 -13.12 -15.03 13.54
C ARG A 1 -12.75 -16.42 14.02
N LEU A 2 -11.53 -16.93 13.78
CA LEU A 2 -11.12 -18.25 14.31
C LEU A 2 -11.28 -18.38 15.83
N LEU A 3 -10.92 -17.32 16.59
CA LEU A 3 -11.19 -17.27 18.04
C LEU A 3 -12.68 -17.34 18.37
N LEU A 4 -13.54 -16.67 17.59
CA LEU A 4 -14.99 -16.73 17.77
C LEU A 4 -15.55 -18.11 17.42
N ALA A 5 -14.98 -18.79 16.42
CA ALA A 5 -15.32 -20.17 16.09
C ALA A 5 -14.95 -21.14 17.22
N ALA A 6 -13.75 -20.98 17.82
CA ALA A 6 -13.36 -21.75 18.98
C ALA A 6 -14.28 -21.50 20.19
N ILE A 7 -14.61 -20.23 20.47
CA ILE A 7 -15.56 -19.84 21.52
C ILE A 7 -16.93 -20.48 21.26
N PHE A 8 -17.42 -20.42 20.03
CA PHE A 8 -18.68 -21.03 19.62
C PHE A 8 -18.73 -22.55 19.90
N ILE A 9 -17.69 -23.30 19.51
CA ILE A 9 -17.60 -24.75 19.75
C ILE A 9 -17.67 -25.04 21.25
N ILE A 10 -16.92 -24.28 22.07
CA ILE A 10 -16.92 -24.43 23.54
C ILE A 10 -18.31 -24.12 24.12
N LEU A 11 -19.01 -23.10 23.61
CA LEU A 11 -20.33 -22.72 24.10
C LEU A 11 -21.41 -23.74 23.75
N ILE A 12 -21.37 -24.32 22.55
CA ILE A 12 -22.24 -25.44 22.19
C ILE A 12 -21.93 -26.65 23.09
N ALA A 13 -20.65 -26.97 23.30
CA ALA A 13 -20.26 -28.08 24.18
C ALA A 13 -20.77 -27.88 25.62
N LYS A 14 -20.82 -26.63 26.11
CA LYS A 14 -21.39 -26.25 27.41
C LYS A 14 -22.91 -26.01 27.39
N GLU A 15 -23.60 -26.37 26.31
CA GLU A 15 -25.05 -26.25 26.14
C GLU A 15 -25.61 -24.82 26.30
N LYS A 16 -24.77 -23.80 26.10
CA LYS A 16 -25.18 -22.39 26.16
C LYS A 16 -25.72 -21.91 24.81
N VAL A 17 -26.89 -22.44 24.43
CA VAL A 17 -27.54 -22.29 23.11
C VAL A 17 -27.60 -20.83 22.63
N MET A 18 -28.17 -19.93 23.43
CA MET A 18 -28.34 -18.52 23.06
C MET A 18 -27.00 -17.81 22.82
N LEU A 19 -26.00 -18.10 23.65
CA LEU A 19 -24.67 -17.51 23.52
C LEU A 19 -23.96 -18.05 22.28
N SER A 20 -24.08 -19.35 22.00
CA SER A 20 -23.53 -19.94 20.77
C SER A 20 -24.15 -19.33 19.51
N ALA A 21 -25.47 -19.17 19.46
CA ALA A 21 -26.14 -18.55 18.32
C ALA A 21 -25.65 -17.10 18.10
N PHE A 22 -25.54 -16.31 19.19
CA PHE A 22 -25.02 -14.95 19.13
C PHE A 22 -23.60 -14.91 18.54
N PHE A 23 -22.67 -15.70 19.07
CA PHE A 23 -21.29 -15.71 18.59
C PHE A 23 -21.15 -16.23 17.15
N PHE A 24 -21.98 -17.18 16.74
CA PHE A 24 -22.03 -17.68 15.36
C PHE A 24 -22.49 -16.59 14.39
N ILE A 25 -23.57 -15.86 14.71
CA ILE A 25 -24.08 -14.75 13.91
C ILE A 25 -23.06 -13.63 13.82
N VAL A 26 -22.47 -13.22 14.95
CA VAL A 26 -21.45 -12.16 14.97
C VAL A 26 -20.25 -12.55 14.11
N ALA A 27 -19.78 -13.79 14.21
CA ALA A 27 -18.67 -14.27 13.39
C ALA A 27 -19.01 -14.26 11.88
N GLY A 28 -20.24 -14.66 11.50
CA GLY A 28 -20.73 -14.60 10.12
C GLY A 28 -20.91 -13.19 9.57
N LEU A 29 -21.39 -12.24 10.40
CA LEU A 29 -21.55 -10.83 10.00
C LEU A 29 -20.19 -10.13 9.81
N LEU A 30 -19.24 -10.36 10.73
CA LEU A 30 -17.86 -9.91 10.55
C LEU A 30 -17.30 -10.47 9.25
N GLY A 31 -17.59 -11.76 8.97
CA GLY A 31 -17.55 -12.46 7.69
C GLY A 31 -17.75 -11.57 6.47
N PHE A 32 -18.98 -11.08 6.40
CA PHE A 32 -19.50 -10.31 5.29
C PHE A 32 -18.93 -8.89 5.22
N ILE A 33 -18.77 -8.22 6.37
CA ILE A 33 -18.26 -6.85 6.46
C ILE A 33 -16.83 -6.74 5.93
N GLU A 34 -15.92 -7.63 6.34
CA GLU A 34 -14.55 -7.60 5.79
C GLU A 34 -14.57 -7.87 4.28
N GLY A 35 -15.47 -8.73 3.81
CA GLY A 35 -15.66 -8.99 2.37
C GLY A 35 -16.05 -7.74 1.56
N ILE A 36 -16.77 -6.79 2.17
CA ILE A 36 -17.11 -5.49 1.56
C ILE A 36 -15.92 -4.53 1.62
N ILE A 37 -15.27 -4.42 2.79
CA ILE A 37 -14.11 -3.52 2.99
C ILE A 37 -12.96 -3.91 2.03
N GLN A 38 -12.72 -5.21 1.85
CA GLN A 38 -11.68 -5.71 0.96
C GLN A 38 -11.88 -5.33 -0.51
N LYS A 39 -13.12 -5.06 -0.97
CA LYS A 39 -13.38 -4.56 -2.33
C LYS A 39 -12.92 -3.10 -2.50
N ARG A 40 -12.84 -2.33 -1.42
CA ARG A 40 -12.48 -0.90 -1.44
C ARG A 40 -11.00 -0.63 -1.17
N THR A 41 -10.24 -1.62 -0.70
CA THR A 41 -8.80 -1.48 -0.40
C THR A 41 -7.98 -2.58 -1.10
N PRO A 42 -7.47 -2.35 -2.32
CA PRO A 42 -6.81 -3.38 -3.13
C PRO A 42 -5.44 -3.86 -2.59
N ALA A 43 -4.87 -3.19 -1.58
CA ALA A 43 -3.50 -3.41 -1.08
C ALA A 43 -3.33 -4.60 -0.10
N ILE A 44 -4.29 -5.53 0.02
CA ILE A 44 -4.26 -6.58 1.04
C ILE A 44 -3.51 -7.83 0.56
N SER A 45 -2.59 -8.33 1.41
CA SER A 45 -1.67 -9.44 1.15
C SER A 45 -2.35 -10.79 0.83
N ARG A 46 -1.73 -11.59 -0.07
CA ARG A 46 -2.20 -12.91 -0.54
C ARG A 46 -2.54 -13.89 0.61
N ARG A 47 -1.74 -13.87 1.68
CA ARG A 47 -1.92 -14.76 2.84
C ARG A 47 -3.17 -14.43 3.66
N ARG A 48 -3.53 -13.14 3.79
CA ARG A 48 -4.72 -12.72 4.55
C ARG A 48 -6.02 -13.16 3.85
N LYS A 49 -6.11 -12.95 2.52
CA LYS A 49 -7.30 -13.36 1.73
C LYS A 49 -7.60 -14.86 1.79
N MET A 50 -6.56 -15.69 1.84
CA MET A 50 -6.72 -17.15 1.94
C MET A 50 -7.13 -17.57 3.36
N LEU A 51 -6.59 -16.90 4.38
CA LEU A 51 -6.91 -17.17 5.79
C LEU A 51 -8.37 -16.79 6.12
N ASP A 52 -8.87 -15.68 5.57
CA ASP A 52 -10.24 -15.20 5.84
C ASP A 52 -11.31 -16.15 5.26
N PHE A 53 -11.13 -16.62 4.03
CA PHE A 53 -12.05 -17.58 3.40
C PHE A 53 -12.02 -18.96 4.10
N THR A 54 -10.85 -19.37 4.58
CA THR A 54 -10.70 -20.63 5.32
C THR A 54 -11.38 -20.56 6.68
N ALA A 55 -11.32 -19.41 7.36
CA ALA A 55 -11.92 -19.23 8.68
C ALA A 55 -13.45 -19.36 8.67
N ASP A 56 -14.11 -18.84 7.65
CA ASP A 56 -15.58 -18.89 7.55
C ASP A 56 -16.08 -20.34 7.31
N LYS A 57 -15.36 -21.12 6.48
CA LYS A 57 -15.64 -22.55 6.26
C LYS A 57 -15.43 -23.39 7.52
N VAL A 58 -14.34 -23.12 8.26
CA VAL A 58 -14.04 -23.82 9.51
C VAL A 58 -15.16 -23.61 10.53
N LEU A 59 -15.68 -22.39 10.66
CA LEU A 59 -16.79 -22.09 11.56
C LEU A 59 -18.06 -22.88 11.19
N VAL A 60 -18.46 -22.86 9.92
CA VAL A 60 -19.68 -23.52 9.44
C VAL A 60 -19.57 -25.04 9.55
N ASN A 61 -18.43 -25.63 9.15
CA ASN A 61 -18.20 -27.07 9.29
C ASN A 61 -18.18 -27.51 10.74
N ALA A 62 -17.52 -26.75 11.62
CA ALA A 62 -17.52 -27.06 13.05
C ALA A 62 -18.93 -27.01 13.64
N ALA A 63 -19.74 -26.02 13.26
CA ALA A 63 -21.14 -25.93 13.67
C ALA A 63 -21.96 -27.13 13.19
N ALA A 64 -21.90 -27.45 11.89
CA ALA A 64 -22.63 -28.57 11.31
C ALA A 64 -22.25 -29.91 11.94
N ILE A 65 -20.95 -30.16 12.15
CA ILE A 65 -20.47 -31.39 12.82
C ILE A 65 -20.95 -31.45 14.26
N THR A 66 -20.81 -30.36 15.02
CA THR A 66 -21.19 -30.36 16.44
C THR A 66 -22.70 -30.55 16.62
N LEU A 67 -23.52 -29.95 15.74
CA LEU A 67 -24.96 -30.16 15.74
C LEU A 67 -25.35 -31.59 15.32
N ALA A 68 -24.62 -32.19 14.39
CA ALA A 68 -24.85 -33.58 14.01
C ALA A 68 -24.49 -34.57 15.12
N LEU A 69 -23.40 -34.33 15.86
CA LEU A 69 -23.05 -35.12 17.04
C LEU A 69 -24.06 -35.00 18.19
N LYS A 70 -24.89 -33.95 18.18
CA LYS A 70 -25.99 -33.75 19.12
C LYS A 70 -27.34 -34.23 18.57
N ASP A 71 -27.34 -34.92 17.42
CA ASP A 71 -28.52 -35.39 16.70
C ASP A 71 -29.54 -34.29 16.34
N VAL A 72 -29.10 -33.03 16.30
CA VAL A 72 -29.95 -31.88 15.90
C VAL A 72 -30.01 -31.75 14.38
N VAL A 73 -28.94 -32.14 13.68
CA VAL A 73 -28.84 -32.09 12.22
C VAL A 73 -28.41 -33.46 11.71
N PRO A 74 -28.96 -33.97 10.60
CA PRO A 74 -28.53 -35.27 10.06
C PRO A 74 -27.06 -35.31 9.63
N TYR A 75 -26.38 -36.45 9.83
CA TYR A 75 -24.97 -36.65 9.49
C TYR A 75 -24.62 -36.44 8.01
N TRP A 76 -25.59 -36.62 7.10
CA TRP A 76 -25.38 -36.38 5.67
C TRP A 76 -25.09 -34.91 5.36
N PHE A 77 -25.61 -33.97 6.15
CA PHE A 77 -25.43 -32.54 5.92
C PHE A 77 -23.96 -32.12 6.07
N PRO A 78 -23.29 -32.30 7.24
CA PRO A 78 -21.88 -31.97 7.35
C PRO A 78 -20.99 -32.78 6.40
N ALA A 79 -21.38 -34.01 6.03
CA ALA A 79 -20.65 -34.80 5.04
C ALA A 79 -20.60 -34.11 3.66
N ILE A 80 -21.72 -33.55 3.19
CA ILE A 80 -21.78 -32.78 1.93
C ILE A 80 -20.89 -31.54 2.01
N LEU A 81 -20.93 -30.81 3.13
CA LEU A 81 -20.14 -29.60 3.33
C LEU A 81 -18.64 -29.91 3.28
N LEU A 82 -18.20 -30.96 4.00
CA LEU A 82 -16.81 -31.42 3.99
C LEU A 82 -16.36 -31.91 2.62
N ALA A 83 -17.19 -32.72 1.94
CA ALA A 83 -16.89 -33.22 0.60
C ALA A 83 -16.67 -32.07 -0.39
N ARG A 84 -17.54 -31.06 -0.34
CA ARG A 84 -17.40 -29.85 -1.16
C ARG A 84 -16.09 -29.13 -0.87
N ASP A 85 -15.70 -28.97 0.38
CA ASP A 85 -14.46 -28.28 0.73
C ASP A 85 -13.21 -29.02 0.23
N VAL A 86 -13.19 -30.35 0.36
CA VAL A 86 -12.13 -31.20 -0.22
C VAL A 86 -12.06 -31.00 -1.73
N MET A 87 -13.20 -31.01 -2.43
CA MET A 87 -13.26 -30.76 -3.88
C MET A 87 -12.69 -29.38 -4.25
N THR A 88 -13.01 -28.33 -3.48
CA THR A 88 -12.50 -26.97 -3.75
C THR A 88 -10.98 -26.87 -3.60
N VAL A 89 -10.41 -27.50 -2.56
CA VAL A 89 -8.96 -27.52 -2.32
C VAL A 89 -8.24 -28.34 -3.39
N ALA A 90 -8.77 -29.50 -3.76
CA ALA A 90 -8.21 -30.35 -4.81
C ALA A 90 -8.22 -29.64 -6.17
N GLY A 91 -9.33 -28.99 -6.54
CA GLY A 91 -9.44 -28.19 -7.76
C GLY A 91 -8.41 -27.04 -7.80
N ALA A 92 -8.27 -26.32 -6.68
CA ALA A 92 -7.27 -25.26 -6.55
C ALA A 92 -5.83 -25.77 -6.73
N ALA A 93 -5.48 -26.91 -6.14
CA ALA A 93 -4.15 -27.51 -6.25
C ALA A 93 -3.81 -27.93 -7.69
N ILE A 94 -4.77 -28.54 -8.41
CA ILE A 94 -4.60 -28.95 -9.81
C ILE A 94 -4.34 -27.74 -10.71
N ILE A 95 -5.06 -26.64 -10.50
CA ILE A 95 -4.93 -25.42 -11.32
C ILE A 95 -3.60 -24.72 -11.06
N LEU A 96 -3.17 -24.61 -9.81
CA LEU A 96 -1.87 -24.02 -9.46
C LEU A 96 -0.70 -24.83 -10.01
N LYS A 97 -0.82 -26.16 -10.06
CA LYS A 97 0.19 -27.03 -10.68
C LYS A 97 0.27 -26.82 -12.20
N ARG A 98 -0.85 -26.52 -12.86
CA ARG A 98 -0.91 -26.31 -14.32
C ARG A 98 -0.55 -24.88 -14.75
N ASN A 99 -0.80 -23.87 -13.91
CA ASN A 99 -0.55 -22.46 -14.19
C ASN A 99 0.05 -21.76 -12.95
N GLN A 100 1.39 -21.65 -12.89
CA GLN A 100 2.10 -21.05 -11.75
C GLN A 100 1.75 -19.56 -11.50
N ASP A 101 1.30 -18.84 -12.54
CA ASP A 101 0.94 -17.42 -12.49
C ASP A 101 -0.56 -17.15 -12.23
N ALA A 102 -1.37 -18.18 -11.95
CA ALA A 102 -2.79 -18.03 -11.70
C ALA A 102 -3.07 -17.53 -10.29
N GLU A 103 -3.76 -16.40 -10.17
CA GLU A 103 -4.37 -15.96 -8.91
C GLU A 103 -5.77 -16.54 -8.76
N LEU A 104 -6.00 -17.09 -7.57
CA LEU A 104 -7.23 -17.76 -7.22
C LEU A 104 -8.19 -16.75 -6.54
N LYS A 105 -9.26 -16.29 -7.22
CA LYS A 105 -10.33 -15.43 -6.65
C LYS A 105 -11.66 -16.19 -6.39
N PRO A 106 -12.23 -16.16 -5.17
CA PRO A 106 -13.41 -16.95 -4.81
C PRO A 106 -14.65 -16.58 -5.65
N THR A 107 -15.50 -17.57 -5.98
CA THR A 107 -16.73 -17.37 -6.76
C THR A 107 -17.85 -16.72 -5.95
N MET A 108 -18.76 -16.04 -6.66
CA MET A 108 -19.99 -15.52 -6.06
C MET A 108 -20.86 -16.66 -5.50
N MET A 109 -20.87 -17.81 -6.16
CA MET A 109 -21.68 -18.96 -5.78
C MET A 109 -21.17 -19.63 -4.50
N GLY A 110 -19.85 -19.62 -4.24
CA GLY A 110 -19.30 -20.03 -2.94
C GLY A 110 -19.74 -19.13 -1.78
N LYS A 111 -19.88 -17.81 -2.03
CA LYS A 111 -20.40 -16.88 -1.02
C LYS A 111 -21.90 -17.05 -0.79
N MET A 112 -22.67 -17.35 -1.85
CA MET A 112 -24.09 -17.65 -1.74
C MET A 112 -24.31 -18.95 -0.94
N ALA A 113 -23.56 -20.02 -1.23
CA ALA A 113 -23.62 -21.26 -0.46
C ALA A 113 -23.37 -21.01 1.03
N LEU A 114 -22.33 -20.25 1.37
CA LEU A 114 -22.04 -19.88 2.76
C LEU A 114 -23.22 -19.14 3.43
N PHE A 115 -23.84 -18.19 2.73
CA PHE A 115 -25.01 -17.46 3.25
C PHE A 115 -26.17 -18.42 3.57
N PHE A 116 -26.51 -19.32 2.66
CA PHE A 116 -27.57 -20.32 2.90
C PHE A 116 -27.20 -21.33 4.00
N GLN A 117 -25.92 -21.63 4.21
CA GLN A 117 -25.45 -22.44 5.33
C GLN A 117 -25.66 -21.72 6.67
N PHE A 118 -25.40 -20.42 6.74
CA PHE A 118 -25.73 -19.62 7.94
C PHE A 118 -27.25 -19.61 8.19
N VAL A 119 -28.07 -19.40 7.16
CA VAL A 119 -29.54 -19.40 7.28
C VAL A 119 -30.07 -20.75 7.77
N ALA A 120 -29.49 -21.87 7.34
CA ALA A 120 -29.90 -23.20 7.78
C ALA A 120 -29.39 -23.54 9.20
N LEU A 121 -28.17 -23.14 9.54
CA LEU A 121 -27.55 -23.49 10.82
C LEU A 121 -28.00 -22.63 11.99
N ILE A 122 -28.39 -21.36 11.79
CA ILE A 122 -28.84 -20.50 12.90
C ILE A 122 -30.09 -21.07 13.59
N PRO A 123 -31.18 -21.44 12.87
CA PRO A 123 -32.33 -22.12 13.47
C PRO A 123 -31.97 -23.47 14.10
N ALA A 124 -31.11 -24.25 13.44
CA ALA A 124 -30.64 -25.52 13.97
C ALA A 124 -29.88 -25.35 15.30
N ILE A 125 -29.04 -24.31 15.43
CA ILE A 125 -28.36 -24.00 16.70
C ILE A 125 -29.38 -23.68 17.80
N LEU A 126 -30.46 -23.00 17.47
CA LEU A 126 -31.54 -22.68 18.40
C LEU A 126 -32.47 -23.87 18.73
N GLY A 127 -32.23 -25.04 18.14
CA GLY A 127 -33.01 -26.26 18.35
C GLY A 127 -34.19 -26.43 17.37
N TYR A 128 -34.30 -25.58 16.35
CA TYR A 128 -35.35 -25.62 15.34
C TYR A 128 -34.76 -25.95 13.97
N ALA A 129 -34.20 -27.15 13.83
CA ALA A 129 -33.69 -27.61 12.53
C ALA A 129 -34.85 -27.81 11.54
N ASP A 130 -34.77 -27.15 10.39
CA ASP A 130 -35.75 -27.26 9.31
C ASP A 130 -35.11 -28.04 8.15
N ASP A 131 -35.72 -29.19 7.83
CA ASP A 131 -35.22 -30.09 6.79
C ASP A 131 -35.20 -29.43 5.41
N ILE A 132 -36.16 -28.55 5.10
CA ILE A 132 -36.22 -27.83 3.82
C ILE A 132 -35.04 -26.88 3.72
N LEU A 133 -34.73 -26.14 4.78
CA LEU A 133 -33.58 -25.23 4.81
C LEU A 133 -32.25 -25.99 4.70
N LEU A 134 -32.12 -27.13 5.38
CA LEU A 134 -30.93 -27.99 5.30
C LEU A 134 -30.73 -28.56 3.90
N VAL A 135 -31.78 -29.11 3.29
CA VAL A 135 -31.73 -29.66 1.92
C VAL A 135 -31.44 -28.58 0.89
N LEU A 136 -32.08 -27.41 0.99
CA LEU A 136 -31.85 -26.30 0.09
C LEU A 136 -30.41 -25.78 0.19
N SER A 137 -29.90 -25.64 1.41
CA SER A 137 -28.52 -25.25 1.66
C SER A 137 -27.51 -26.27 1.11
N ALA A 138 -27.78 -27.56 1.31
CA ALA A 138 -26.96 -28.63 0.77
C ALA A 138 -26.98 -28.67 -0.77
N ALA A 139 -28.14 -28.49 -1.39
CA ALA A 139 -28.27 -28.41 -2.84
C ALA A 139 -27.45 -27.25 -3.42
N ILE A 140 -27.55 -26.05 -2.85
CA ILE A 140 -26.75 -24.89 -3.26
C ILE A 140 -25.25 -25.15 -3.03
N THR A 141 -24.90 -25.84 -1.95
CA THR A 141 -23.51 -26.22 -1.64
C THR A 141 -22.95 -27.18 -2.71
N ILE A 142 -23.73 -28.17 -3.14
CA ILE A 142 -23.34 -29.10 -4.21
C ILE A 142 -23.20 -28.35 -5.53
N ILE A 143 -24.17 -27.51 -5.90
CA ILE A 143 -24.12 -26.71 -7.13
C ILE A 143 -22.88 -25.81 -7.12
N SER A 144 -22.61 -25.14 -5.98
CA SER A 144 -21.39 -24.35 -5.80
C SER A 144 -20.13 -25.20 -5.90
N GLY A 145 -20.10 -26.40 -5.34
CA GLY A 145 -18.97 -27.33 -5.39
C GLY A 145 -18.68 -27.84 -6.81
N VAL A 146 -19.73 -28.19 -7.55
CA VAL A 146 -19.65 -28.62 -8.95
C VAL A 146 -19.21 -27.47 -9.84
N GLU A 147 -19.78 -26.27 -9.68
CA GLU A 147 -19.33 -25.09 -10.40
C GLU A 147 -17.88 -24.73 -10.04
N ALA A 148 -17.51 -24.82 -8.77
CA ALA A 148 -16.15 -24.61 -8.31
C ALA A 148 -15.16 -25.62 -8.92
N PHE A 149 -15.58 -26.86 -9.14
CA PHE A 149 -14.76 -27.90 -9.75
C PHE A 149 -14.67 -27.72 -11.29
N LEU A 150 -15.81 -27.50 -11.95
CA LEU A 150 -15.90 -27.41 -13.41
C LEU A 150 -15.39 -26.07 -13.97
N ARG A 151 -15.71 -24.96 -13.30
CA ARG A 151 -15.36 -23.61 -13.76
C ARG A 151 -14.16 -23.04 -13.02
N SER A 152 -13.51 -23.82 -12.16
CA SER A 152 -12.58 -23.37 -11.13
C SER A 152 -13.22 -22.33 -10.21
N GLU A 153 -13.25 -22.55 -8.89
CA GLU A 153 -13.69 -21.54 -7.89
C GLU A 153 -12.86 -20.24 -7.95
N PHE A 154 -11.88 -20.25 -8.84
CA PHE A 154 -10.76 -19.40 -8.98
C PHE A 154 -10.51 -19.24 -10.46
N ARG A 155 -11.28 -18.35 -11.11
CA ARG A 155 -10.97 -17.94 -12.47
C ARG A 155 -9.49 -17.58 -12.50
N PRO A 156 -8.65 -18.25 -13.33
CA PRO A 156 -7.28 -17.83 -13.49
C PRO A 156 -7.33 -16.47 -14.18
N VAL A 157 -7.33 -15.41 -13.37
CA VAL A 157 -7.06 -14.08 -13.89
C VAL A 157 -5.57 -14.13 -14.19
N ARG A 158 -5.24 -14.32 -15.48
CA ARG A 158 -3.87 -14.19 -15.96
C ARG A 158 -3.39 -12.84 -15.42
N ARG A 159 -2.42 -12.85 -14.51
CA ARG A 159 -1.82 -11.62 -14.03
C ARG A 159 -1.37 -10.88 -15.29
N LYS A 160 -1.92 -9.69 -15.57
CA LYS A 160 -1.27 -8.81 -16.53
C LYS A 160 0.16 -8.68 -16.00
N ARG A 161 1.14 -9.01 -16.84
CA ARG A 161 2.56 -8.84 -16.55
C ARG A 161 2.95 -7.36 -16.42
N GLU A 162 2.06 -6.50 -15.91
CA GLU A 162 2.43 -5.15 -15.46
C GLU A 162 3.53 -5.28 -14.39
N ALA A 163 3.48 -6.29 -13.50
CA ALA A 163 4.53 -6.51 -12.49
C ALA A 163 5.90 -6.96 -13.05
N ALA A 164 5.97 -7.56 -14.24
CA ALA A 164 7.26 -7.85 -14.89
C ALA A 164 7.81 -6.62 -15.65
N GLN A 165 6.94 -5.65 -15.95
CA GLN A 165 7.29 -4.33 -16.47
C GLN A 165 7.82 -3.40 -15.36
N PHE A 166 7.49 -3.71 -14.09
CA PHE A 166 8.03 -3.08 -12.87
C PHE A 166 9.23 -3.83 -12.26
N SER A 167 10.04 -4.56 -13.04
CA SER A 167 11.34 -4.99 -12.49
C SER A 167 12.19 -3.72 -12.29
N MET A 168 12.51 -3.39 -11.04
CA MET A 168 13.25 -2.17 -10.66
C MET A 168 14.50 -1.95 -11.56
N VAL A 169 15.21 -3.02 -11.88
CA VAL A 169 16.40 -3.02 -12.76
C VAL A 169 16.12 -2.60 -14.21
N ARG A 170 14.92 -2.88 -14.75
CA ARG A 170 14.51 -2.41 -16.10
C ARG A 170 13.91 -1.00 -16.10
N MET A 171 13.53 -0.48 -14.93
CA MET A 171 12.99 0.87 -14.79
C MET A 171 14.10 1.90 -14.62
N ILE A 172 15.17 1.56 -13.90
CA ILE A 172 16.34 2.40 -13.71
C ILE A 172 17.10 2.52 -15.03
N ARG A 173 17.19 3.74 -15.54
CA ARG A 173 18.02 4.13 -16.68
C ARG A 173 19.26 4.88 -16.21
N LEU A 174 20.13 5.18 -17.16
CA LEU A 174 21.38 5.90 -16.91
C LEU A 174 21.17 7.28 -16.24
N PRO A 175 20.15 8.10 -16.58
CA PRO A 175 19.85 9.32 -15.82
C PRO A 175 19.50 9.05 -14.35
N ASP A 176 18.70 8.01 -14.07
CA ASP A 176 18.25 7.69 -12.72
C ASP A 176 19.42 7.29 -11.79
N LEU A 177 20.54 6.81 -12.34
CA LEU A 177 21.77 6.56 -11.58
C LEU A 177 22.43 7.85 -11.10
N PHE A 178 22.40 8.91 -11.92
CA PHE A 178 22.88 10.23 -11.52
C PHE A 178 21.96 10.86 -10.47
N THR A 179 20.63 10.69 -10.61
CA THR A 179 19.66 11.11 -9.59
C THR A 179 19.89 10.38 -8.26
N MET A 180 20.20 9.08 -8.29
CA MET A 180 20.60 8.34 -7.08
C MET A 180 21.94 8.86 -6.50
N GLY A 181 22.86 9.30 -7.35
CA GLY A 181 24.09 9.98 -6.94
C GLY A 181 23.82 11.32 -6.22
N ASN A 182 22.89 12.12 -6.76
CA ASN A 182 22.39 13.34 -6.12
C ASN A 182 21.86 13.02 -4.70
N VAL A 183 20.98 12.02 -4.55
CA VAL A 183 20.48 11.60 -3.24
C VAL A 183 21.60 11.17 -2.29
N ALA A 184 22.58 10.41 -2.77
CA ALA A 184 23.72 9.99 -1.97
C ALA A 184 24.50 11.19 -1.43
N CYS A 185 24.76 12.21 -2.26
CA CYS A 185 25.38 13.46 -1.84
C CYS A 185 24.53 14.21 -0.81
N GLY A 186 23.20 14.28 -0.99
CA GLY A 186 22.28 14.92 -0.04
C GLY A 186 22.29 14.23 1.34
N ILE A 187 22.24 12.90 1.36
CA ILE A 187 22.30 12.12 2.61
C ILE A 187 23.65 12.27 3.30
N LEU A 188 24.76 12.16 2.55
CA LEU A 188 26.09 12.35 3.12
C LEU A 188 26.25 13.77 3.67
N SER A 189 25.73 14.79 2.98
CA SER A 189 25.71 16.16 3.49
C SER A 189 25.02 16.26 4.85
N ILE A 190 23.86 15.62 5.01
CA ILE A 190 23.15 15.57 6.30
C ILE A 190 24.04 14.93 7.37
N MET A 191 24.66 13.79 7.06
CA MET A 191 25.53 13.09 7.99
C MET A 191 26.73 13.95 8.42
N PHE A 192 27.40 14.62 7.49
CA PHE A 192 28.53 15.50 7.82
C PHE A 192 28.08 16.75 8.60
N ALA A 193 26.90 17.30 8.30
CA ALA A 193 26.36 18.45 9.03
C ALA A 193 26.08 18.12 10.50
N ILE A 194 25.51 16.94 10.78
CA ILE A 194 25.22 16.49 12.15
C ILE A 194 26.51 16.18 12.94
N ASN A 195 27.60 15.82 12.25
CA ASN A 195 28.91 15.57 12.85
C ASN A 195 29.80 16.84 12.90
N ASP A 196 29.21 18.03 12.85
CA ASP A 196 29.91 19.33 12.88
C ASP A 196 30.92 19.57 11.75
N GLN A 197 30.88 18.76 10.69
CA GLN A 197 31.74 18.86 9.51
C GLN A 197 31.08 19.67 8.40
N TYR A 198 30.79 20.93 8.70
CA TYR A 198 30.00 21.82 7.86
C TYR A 198 30.59 22.10 6.47
N GLY A 199 31.93 22.19 6.36
CA GLY A 199 32.60 22.41 5.07
C GLY A 199 32.38 21.27 4.07
N TYR A 200 32.48 20.02 4.54
CA TYR A 200 32.20 18.84 3.72
C TYR A 200 30.71 18.73 3.39
N ALA A 201 29.83 19.06 4.34
CA ALA A 201 28.39 19.08 4.10
C ALA A 201 28.01 20.09 2.99
N ALA A 202 28.46 21.33 3.10
CA ALA A 202 28.23 22.36 2.08
C ALA A 202 28.82 21.98 0.72
N GLY A 203 30.02 21.39 0.69
CA GLY A 203 30.64 20.88 -0.53
C GLY A 203 29.83 19.75 -1.19
N LEU A 204 29.26 18.84 -0.40
CA LEU A 204 28.41 17.75 -0.89
C LEU A 204 27.07 18.24 -1.42
N MET A 205 26.50 19.31 -0.87
CA MET A 205 25.31 19.96 -1.45
C MET A 205 25.57 20.54 -2.85
N LEU A 206 26.75 21.15 -3.06
CA LEU A 206 27.19 21.58 -4.40
C LEU A 206 27.40 20.37 -5.33
N GLY A 207 27.96 19.28 -4.81
CA GLY A 207 28.07 18.01 -5.52
C GLY A 207 26.70 17.48 -5.96
N ALA A 208 25.72 17.49 -5.06
CA ALA A 208 24.34 17.08 -5.33
C ALA A 208 23.72 17.89 -6.49
N ALA A 209 23.92 19.21 -6.47
CA ALA A 209 23.49 20.11 -7.56
C ALA A 209 24.22 19.84 -8.89
N ALA A 210 25.48 19.42 -8.85
CA ALA A 210 26.20 19.01 -10.04
C ALA A 210 25.60 17.71 -10.63
N PHE A 211 25.32 16.69 -9.81
CA PHE A 211 24.70 15.44 -10.24
C PHE A 211 23.31 15.66 -10.86
N ASP A 212 22.50 16.53 -10.26
CA ASP A 212 21.20 17.00 -10.77
C ASP A 212 21.32 17.71 -12.14
N PHE A 213 22.34 18.54 -12.31
CA PHE A 213 22.56 19.18 -13.60
C PHE A 213 22.95 18.17 -14.70
N PHE A 214 23.70 17.13 -14.34
CA PHE A 214 24.09 16.06 -15.26
C PHE A 214 22.93 15.14 -15.60
N ASP A 215 22.10 14.73 -14.64
CA ASP A 215 20.96 13.87 -14.92
C ASP A 215 19.94 14.54 -15.87
N GLY A 216 19.68 15.84 -15.71
CA GLY A 216 18.79 16.61 -16.56
C GLY A 216 19.33 16.88 -17.96
N LYS A 217 20.65 16.87 -18.16
CA LYS A 217 21.28 16.91 -19.49
C LYS A 217 21.24 15.54 -20.17
N VAL A 218 21.62 14.50 -19.44
CA VAL A 218 21.66 13.12 -19.96
C VAL A 218 20.25 12.65 -20.29
N ALA A 219 19.24 13.00 -19.48
CA ALA A 219 17.84 12.71 -19.74
C ALA A 219 17.34 13.31 -21.06
N ARG A 220 17.77 14.53 -21.40
CA ARG A 220 17.43 15.18 -22.69
C ARG A 220 18.08 14.51 -23.88
N TRP A 221 19.31 13.99 -23.72
CA TRP A 221 20.00 13.26 -24.78
C TRP A 221 19.42 11.87 -25.03
N VAL A 222 18.93 11.20 -23.98
CA VAL A 222 18.33 9.86 -24.07
C VAL A 222 16.86 9.90 -24.55
N GLY A 223 16.25 11.09 -24.62
CA GLY A 223 15.00 11.34 -25.35
C GLY A 223 13.74 10.68 -24.77
N GLN A 224 13.81 10.07 -23.59
CA GLN A 224 12.66 9.42 -22.93
C GLN A 224 12.84 9.42 -21.41
N GLN A 225 12.21 10.37 -20.71
CA GLN A 225 11.89 10.20 -19.29
C GLN A 225 10.52 9.54 -19.16
N ARG A 226 10.44 8.49 -18.33
CA ARG A 226 9.16 7.89 -17.92
C ARG A 226 8.67 8.59 -16.67
N GLU A 227 7.37 8.49 -16.40
CA GLU A 227 6.74 9.00 -15.16
C GLU A 227 7.53 8.62 -13.90
N PHE A 228 8.06 7.39 -13.84
CA PHE A 228 8.88 6.93 -12.72
C PHE A 228 10.14 7.77 -12.47
N GLY A 229 10.89 8.13 -13.51
CA GLY A 229 12.10 8.94 -13.38
C GLY A 229 11.78 10.35 -12.89
N ARG A 230 10.66 10.92 -13.35
CA ARG A 230 10.17 12.24 -12.91
C ARG A 230 9.77 12.25 -11.42
N GLU A 231 9.11 11.18 -10.96
CA GLU A 231 8.77 11.05 -9.54
C GLU A 231 10.02 10.80 -8.67
N LEU A 232 10.98 10.01 -9.17
CA LEU A 232 12.26 9.78 -8.50
C LEU A 232 13.06 11.08 -8.34
N ASP A 233 13.12 11.89 -9.40
CA ASP A 233 13.74 13.22 -9.43
C ASP A 233 13.13 14.15 -8.37
N SER A 234 11.79 14.20 -8.28
CA SER A 234 11.10 15.02 -7.27
C SER A 234 11.35 14.57 -5.83
N LEU A 235 11.49 13.25 -5.60
CA LEU A 235 11.87 12.72 -4.29
C LEU A 235 13.33 13.05 -3.96
N ALA A 236 14.22 12.95 -4.95
CA ALA A 236 15.62 13.29 -4.81
C ALA A 236 15.81 14.78 -4.48
N ASP A 237 15.16 15.66 -5.23
CA ASP A 237 15.15 17.11 -5.01
C ASP A 237 14.69 17.48 -3.59
N THR A 238 13.65 16.79 -3.10
CA THR A 238 13.13 17.02 -1.74
C THR A 238 14.19 16.71 -0.69
N ILE A 239 14.94 15.62 -0.86
CA ILE A 239 15.99 15.20 0.08
C ILE A 239 17.21 16.12 -0.04
N SER A 240 17.74 16.31 -1.24
CA SER A 240 19.02 17.00 -1.48
C SER A 240 18.93 18.52 -1.41
N PHE A 241 17.80 19.11 -1.80
CA PHE A 241 17.64 20.57 -1.89
C PHE A 241 16.54 21.15 -1.00
N GLY A 242 15.75 20.29 -0.34
CA GLY A 242 14.84 20.68 0.73
C GLY A 242 15.40 20.32 2.11
N VAL A 243 15.51 19.01 2.37
CA VAL A 243 15.81 18.47 3.71
C VAL A 243 17.28 18.66 4.09
N ALA A 244 18.22 18.35 3.20
CA ALA A 244 19.65 18.48 3.49
C ALA A 244 20.07 19.91 3.87
N PRO A 245 19.67 20.97 3.13
CA PRO A 245 19.91 22.34 3.56
C PRO A 245 19.24 22.67 4.90
N ALA A 246 17.98 22.27 5.11
CA ALA A 246 17.27 22.55 6.35
C ALA A 246 17.98 21.96 7.58
N ILE A 247 18.46 20.71 7.49
CA ILE A 247 19.22 20.07 8.57
C ILE A 247 20.61 20.71 8.72
N PHE A 248 21.27 21.08 7.62
CA PHE A 248 22.53 21.82 7.66
C PHE A 248 22.40 23.13 8.45
N ALA A 249 21.39 23.96 8.12
CA ALA A 249 21.16 25.21 8.82
C ALA A 249 20.71 25.00 10.27
N PHE A 250 19.92 23.95 10.56
CA PHE A 250 19.55 23.59 11.93
C PHE A 250 20.76 23.19 12.78
N SER A 251 21.77 22.56 12.17
CA SER A 251 23.00 22.20 12.85
C SER A 251 23.84 23.44 13.22
N LEU A 252 23.73 24.52 12.44
CA LEU A 252 24.38 25.81 12.73
C LEU A 252 23.62 26.67 13.77
N ILE A 253 22.29 26.61 13.81
CA ILE A 253 21.48 27.44 14.72
C ILE A 253 20.17 26.74 15.15
N GLN A 254 19.96 26.65 16.47
CA GLN A 254 18.86 25.90 17.08
C GLN A 254 17.89 26.80 17.87
N THR A 255 17.39 27.87 17.25
CA THR A 255 16.38 28.74 17.88
C THR A 255 14.96 28.29 17.54
N LYS A 256 13.96 28.71 18.33
CA LYS A 256 12.53 28.44 18.03
C LYS A 256 12.12 28.97 16.65
N LEU A 257 12.63 30.15 16.27
CA LEU A 257 12.39 30.74 14.95
C LEU A 257 13.04 29.90 13.83
N ALA A 258 14.25 29.40 14.05
CA ALA A 258 14.96 28.53 13.10
C ALA A 258 14.17 27.25 12.81
N ILE A 259 13.67 26.56 13.85
CA ILE A 259 12.86 25.34 13.70
C ILE A 259 11.63 25.60 12.82
N ILE A 260 10.90 26.70 13.08
CA ILE A 260 9.71 27.08 12.32
C ILE A 260 10.08 27.43 10.88
N ALA A 261 11.11 28.25 10.68
CA ALA A 261 11.57 28.71 9.37
C ALA A 261 12.00 27.54 8.47
N PHE A 262 12.81 26.62 8.98
CA PHE A 262 13.32 25.48 8.22
C PHE A 262 12.21 24.47 7.90
N THR A 263 11.27 24.28 8.83
CA THR A 263 10.07 23.45 8.59
C THR A 263 9.21 24.04 7.48
N ILE A 264 8.92 25.34 7.53
CA ILE A 264 8.15 26.03 6.48
C ILE A 264 8.87 25.95 5.14
N PHE A 265 10.18 26.15 5.11
CA PHE A 265 10.99 26.05 3.90
C PHE A 265 10.86 24.67 3.22
N VAL A 266 10.93 23.56 3.98
CA VAL A 266 10.75 22.22 3.42
C VAL A 266 9.33 22.02 2.89
N PHE A 267 8.30 22.47 3.62
CA PHE A 267 6.91 22.41 3.15
C PHE A 267 6.71 23.19 1.85
N CYS A 268 7.27 24.40 1.76
CA CYS A 268 7.26 25.21 0.54
C CYS A 268 7.92 24.49 -0.64
N GLY A 269 9.07 23.83 -0.40
CA GLY A 269 9.77 23.03 -1.41
C GLY A 269 8.91 21.87 -1.95
N ILE A 270 8.28 21.10 -1.06
CA ILE A 270 7.40 19.98 -1.43
C ILE A 270 6.19 20.48 -2.23
N LEU A 271 5.53 21.55 -1.78
CA LEU A 271 4.37 22.13 -2.49
C LEU A 271 4.76 22.65 -3.88
N ARG A 272 5.95 23.23 -4.01
CA ARG A 272 6.49 23.71 -5.30
C ARG A 272 6.75 22.55 -6.27
N LEU A 273 7.35 21.46 -5.80
CA LEU A 273 7.58 20.25 -6.62
C LEU A 273 6.25 19.58 -7.03
N ALA A 274 5.31 19.46 -6.09
CA ALA A 274 3.97 18.95 -6.39
C ALA A 274 3.26 19.79 -7.46
N ARG A 275 3.33 21.13 -7.36
CA ARG A 275 2.81 22.06 -8.39
C ARG A 275 3.50 21.86 -9.74
N TYR A 276 4.82 21.66 -9.76
CA TYR A 276 5.57 21.44 -10.98
C TYR A 276 5.18 20.13 -11.68
N ASN A 277 5.05 19.02 -10.95
CA ASN A 277 4.70 17.71 -11.50
C ASN A 277 3.31 17.66 -12.15
N ILE A 278 2.36 18.51 -11.70
CA ILE A 278 1.02 18.60 -12.31
C ILE A 278 0.92 19.65 -13.43
N THR A 279 1.82 20.64 -13.45
CA THR A 279 1.75 21.79 -14.39
C THR A 279 2.72 21.64 -15.57
N SER A 280 3.71 20.74 -15.48
CA SER A 280 4.77 20.55 -16.48
C SER A 280 4.26 20.33 -17.91
N ASP A 281 3.07 19.75 -18.06
CA ASP A 281 2.48 19.44 -19.38
C ASP A 281 1.69 20.61 -20.00
N ARG A 282 1.52 21.73 -19.29
CA ARG A 282 0.55 22.80 -19.65
C ARG A 282 1.11 24.22 -19.77
N THR A 283 2.38 24.49 -19.47
CA THR A 283 2.92 25.88 -19.50
C THR A 283 4.36 25.98 -20.03
N GLU A 284 4.61 26.89 -20.98
CA GLU A 284 5.92 27.21 -21.57
C GLU A 284 6.86 28.06 -20.68
N GLY A 285 6.74 27.99 -19.35
CA GLY A 285 7.58 28.79 -18.44
C GLY A 285 7.62 28.28 -17.01
N PHE A 286 8.71 28.61 -16.29
CA PHE A 286 8.87 28.31 -14.87
C PHE A 286 8.13 29.36 -14.02
N ILE A 287 7.25 28.88 -13.14
CA ILE A 287 6.53 29.71 -12.16
C ILE A 287 7.20 29.47 -10.80
N GLY A 288 7.85 30.50 -10.25
CA GLY A 288 8.60 30.45 -9.00
C GLY A 288 10.05 29.99 -9.14
N MET A 289 10.81 30.12 -8.05
CA MET A 289 12.23 29.78 -7.98
C MET A 289 12.47 28.25 -7.99
N PRO A 290 13.48 27.73 -8.71
CA PRO A 290 13.86 26.33 -8.64
C PRO A 290 14.38 25.89 -7.27
N ILE A 291 13.91 24.74 -6.76
CA ILE A 291 14.37 24.18 -5.49
C ILE A 291 15.85 23.80 -5.56
N THR A 292 16.31 23.32 -6.73
CA THR A 292 17.70 22.96 -7.02
C THR A 292 18.68 24.11 -6.76
N LEU A 293 18.21 25.36 -6.92
CA LEU A 293 19.02 26.55 -6.66
C LEU A 293 19.39 26.70 -5.17
N ASN A 294 18.61 26.12 -4.26
CA ASN A 294 18.94 26.07 -2.83
C ASN A 294 20.21 25.24 -2.57
N GLY A 295 20.43 24.19 -3.37
CA GLY A 295 21.64 23.37 -3.33
C GLY A 295 22.92 24.14 -3.69
N ILE A 296 22.77 25.29 -4.35
CA ILE A 296 23.89 26.19 -4.71
C ILE A 296 23.96 27.38 -3.76
N LEU A 297 22.84 28.07 -3.54
CA LEU A 297 22.81 29.29 -2.74
C LEU A 297 23.26 29.06 -1.29
N ILE A 298 22.79 27.99 -0.66
CA ILE A 298 23.02 27.78 0.78
C ILE A 298 24.50 27.47 1.07
N PRO A 299 25.17 26.58 0.31
CA PRO A 299 26.62 26.41 0.44
C PRO A 299 27.43 27.66 0.10
N VAL A 300 27.04 28.40 -0.95
CA VAL A 300 27.74 29.64 -1.33
C VAL A 300 27.64 30.69 -0.22
N VAL A 301 26.46 30.87 0.37
CA VAL A 301 26.24 31.77 1.49
C VAL A 301 27.04 31.35 2.72
N TYR A 302 27.14 30.05 2.98
CA TYR A 302 27.99 29.51 4.05
C TYR A 302 29.47 29.84 3.81
N PHE A 303 30.01 29.54 2.62
CA PHE A 303 31.41 29.84 2.29
C PHE A 303 31.71 31.35 2.23
N ALA A 304 30.71 32.17 1.94
CA ALA A 304 30.81 33.63 2.02
C ALA A 304 30.86 34.17 3.46
N GLY A 305 30.68 33.30 4.48
CA GLY A 305 30.83 33.65 5.89
C GLY A 305 29.63 34.37 6.49
N LEU A 306 28.41 34.14 5.97
CA LEU A 306 27.21 34.72 6.57
C LEU A 306 27.00 34.18 7.99
N ASP A 307 26.75 35.10 8.93
CA ASP A 307 26.45 34.76 10.33
C ASP A 307 25.17 33.91 10.43
N ALA A 308 25.25 32.83 11.22
CA ALA A 308 24.19 31.83 11.41
C ALA A 308 22.85 32.45 11.83
N LYS A 309 22.85 33.60 12.52
CA LYS A 309 21.63 34.31 12.93
C LYS A 309 20.72 34.73 11.76
N TRP A 310 21.26 34.87 10.55
CA TRP A 310 20.50 35.29 9.37
C TRP A 310 19.81 34.14 8.62
N TYR A 311 20.20 32.89 8.89
CA TYR A 311 19.69 31.71 8.19
C TYR A 311 18.16 31.55 8.28
N PRO A 312 17.51 31.72 9.44
CA PRO A 312 16.05 31.58 9.52
C PRO A 312 15.31 32.55 8.58
N TYR A 313 15.76 33.80 8.49
CA TYR A 313 15.16 34.81 7.61
C TYR A 313 15.40 34.48 6.13
N LEU A 314 16.62 34.08 5.78
CA LEU A 314 16.97 33.64 4.43
C LEU A 314 16.07 32.48 3.98
N TYR A 315 15.89 31.46 4.83
CA TYR A 315 15.06 30.29 4.51
C TYR A 315 13.57 30.63 4.36
N LEU A 316 13.04 31.56 5.16
CA LEU A 316 11.68 32.07 4.97
C LEU A 316 11.51 32.79 3.63
N ILE A 317 12.48 33.62 3.25
CA ILE A 317 12.49 34.32 1.96
C ILE A 317 12.55 33.32 0.80
N LEU A 318 13.44 32.34 0.86
CA LEU A 318 13.56 31.28 -0.15
C LEU A 318 12.29 30.42 -0.23
N GLY A 319 11.70 30.06 0.91
CA GLY A 319 10.41 29.37 1.00
C GLY A 319 9.28 30.13 0.31
N PHE A 320 9.17 31.42 0.61
CA PHE A 320 8.19 32.30 -0.02
C PHE A 320 8.41 32.42 -1.53
N LEU A 321 9.67 32.61 -1.98
CA LEU A 321 10.02 32.69 -3.41
C LEU A 321 9.69 31.40 -4.19
N MET A 322 9.81 30.23 -3.56
CA MET A 322 9.45 28.95 -4.19
C MET A 322 7.94 28.81 -4.42
N VAL A 323 7.11 29.26 -3.48
CA VAL A 323 5.64 29.18 -3.58
C VAL A 323 5.06 30.34 -4.40
N SER A 324 5.76 31.47 -4.44
CA SER A 324 5.34 32.67 -5.17
C SER A 324 5.04 32.40 -6.65
N SER A 325 4.05 33.11 -7.17
CA SER A 325 3.56 33.00 -8.55
C SER A 325 4.34 33.87 -9.55
N MET A 326 5.51 34.39 -9.15
CA MET A 326 6.36 35.18 -10.04
C MET A 326 6.83 34.33 -11.23
N LYS A 327 6.45 34.74 -12.44
CA LYS A 327 6.94 34.14 -13.69
C LYS A 327 8.38 34.61 -13.91
N VAL A 328 9.35 33.69 -13.82
CA VAL A 328 10.73 34.00 -14.23
C VAL A 328 10.83 33.74 -15.73
N ARG A 329 10.97 34.82 -16.50
CA ARG A 329 11.11 34.76 -17.96
C ARG A 329 12.42 34.03 -18.31
N LYS A 330 12.34 33.09 -19.25
CA LYS A 330 13.49 32.34 -19.79
C LYS A 330 14.54 33.34 -20.29
N PHE A 331 15.70 33.43 -19.63
CA PHE A 331 16.84 34.15 -20.20
C PHE A 331 17.43 33.27 -21.31
N GLY A 332 17.41 33.78 -22.55
CA GLY A 332 17.88 33.07 -23.73
C GLY A 332 16.77 32.35 -24.50
N ALA A 333 15.89 33.14 -25.10
CA ALA A 333 15.36 32.84 -26.44
C ALA A 333 16.08 33.80 -27.39
#